data_AF-A0A1H4XPP8-F1
#
_entry.id   AF-A0A1H4XPP8-F1
#
_cell.length_a   1.000
_cell.length_b   1.000
_cell.length_c   1.000
_cell.angle_alpha   90.00
_cell.angle_beta   90.00
_cell.angle_gamma   90.00
#
_symmetry.space_group_name_H-M   'P 1'
#
loop_
_entity.id
_entity.type
_entity.pdbx_description
1 polymer ?
#
loop_
_entity_poly.entity_id
_entity_poly.type
_entity_poly.pdbx_seq_one_letter_code
_entity_poly.pdbx_strand_id
1 'polypeptide(L)'
;MSEKLKYLLIEIKRITMKKLFITLILISNFSFAQDLVNDHWSIDKIIGQNLNDINSYILTQIDINKGSEGHRIYFEKNGTFSCYYSAQCGNDCFSQSTGTYEIVDKEHLKLFVKKFQQFGFCKSETLKLNHDLGIYFAIKISDTEIKLERVPHTN
;
A
#
# COMPACT_ATOMS: atom_id res chain seq x y z
N MET A 1 -15.17 -7.77 58.87
CA MET A 1 -15.08 -7.98 57.40
C MET A 1 -14.64 -9.41 57.15
N SER A 2 -15.50 -10.26 56.58
CA SER A 2 -15.30 -11.72 56.55
C SER A 2 -14.26 -12.16 55.49
N GLU A 3 -13.50 -13.21 55.77
CA GLU A 3 -12.50 -13.80 54.84
C GLU A 3 -13.11 -14.20 53.48
N LYS A 4 -14.39 -14.60 53.46
CA LYS A 4 -15.15 -14.86 52.23
C LYS A 4 -15.23 -13.64 51.31
N LEU A 5 -15.34 -12.43 51.88
CA LEU A 5 -15.41 -11.20 51.10
C LEU A 5 -14.07 -10.85 50.44
N LYS A 6 -12.95 -11.12 51.12
CA LYS A 6 -11.61 -10.93 50.57
C LYS A 6 -11.33 -11.88 49.39
N TYR A 7 -11.71 -13.16 49.54
CA TYR A 7 -11.54 -14.15 48.48
C TYR A 7 -12.36 -13.81 47.23
N LEU A 8 -13.62 -13.40 47.40
CA LEU A 8 -14.49 -12.98 46.30
C LEU A 8 -13.93 -11.77 45.54
N LEU A 9 -13.37 -10.80 46.26
CA LEU A 9 -12.71 -9.63 45.66
C LEU A 9 -11.46 -9.99 44.85
N ILE A 10 -10.69 -11.00 45.29
CA ILE A 10 -9.50 -11.49 44.59
C ILE A 10 -9.91 -12.21 43.30
N GLU A 11 -10.93 -13.08 43.34
CA GLU A 11 -11.41 -13.77 42.14
C GLU A 11 -12.01 -12.79 41.11
N ILE A 12 -12.81 -11.82 41.55
CA ILE A 12 -13.35 -10.78 40.67
C ILE A 12 -12.19 -10.04 40.00
N LYS A 13 -11.21 -9.52 40.76
CA LYS A 13 -10.03 -8.84 40.20
C LYS A 13 -9.26 -9.72 39.21
N ARG A 14 -9.13 -11.03 39.48
CA ARG A 14 -8.46 -11.98 38.59
C ARG A 14 -9.22 -12.19 37.27
N ILE A 15 -10.55 -12.26 37.33
CA ILE A 15 -11.42 -12.39 36.16
C ILE A 15 -11.41 -11.09 35.34
N THR A 16 -11.48 -9.92 35.98
CA THR A 16 -11.42 -8.62 35.28
C THR A 16 -10.06 -8.41 34.64
N MET A 17 -8.95 -8.76 35.31
CA MET A 17 -7.60 -8.66 34.72
C MET A 17 -7.41 -9.62 33.54
N LYS A 18 -7.90 -10.88 33.63
CA LYS A 18 -7.85 -11.81 32.49
C LYS A 18 -8.70 -11.34 31.31
N LYS A 19 -9.91 -10.83 31.57
CA LYS A 19 -10.76 -10.27 30.51
C LYS A 19 -10.13 -9.04 29.88
N LEU A 20 -9.55 -8.13 30.68
CA LEU A 20 -8.83 -6.94 30.21
C LEU A 20 -7.62 -7.30 29.32
N PHE A 21 -6.87 -8.34 29.68
CA PHE A 21 -5.75 -8.84 28.87
C PHE A 21 -6.20 -9.45 27.53
N ILE A 22 -7.34 -10.15 27.51
CA ILE A 22 -7.85 -10.79 26.28
C ILE A 22 -8.46 -9.74 25.32
N THR A 23 -9.14 -8.71 25.82
CA THR A 23 -9.61 -7.61 24.96
C THR A 23 -8.46 -6.76 24.40
N LEU A 24 -7.32 -6.63 25.09
CA LEU A 24 -6.17 -5.86 24.60
C LEU A 24 -5.46 -6.51 23.39
N ILE A 25 -5.50 -7.85 23.28
CA ILE A 25 -4.90 -8.61 22.16
C ILE A 25 -5.76 -8.51 20.87
N LEU A 26 -7.03 -8.14 21.00
CA LEU A 26 -7.94 -7.91 19.88
C LEU A 26 -7.82 -6.49 19.29
N ILE A 27 -6.99 -5.62 19.87
CA ILE A 27 -6.71 -4.28 19.32
C ILE A 27 -5.71 -4.45 18.16
N SER A 28 -6.29 -4.78 17.00
CA SER A 28 -5.82 -4.50 15.64
C SER A 28 -4.37 -4.85 15.29
N ASN A 29 -4.19 -6.01 14.64
CA ASN A 29 -3.12 -6.19 13.66
C ASN A 29 -3.41 -5.27 12.47
N PHE A 30 -3.07 -3.98 12.56
CA PHE A 30 -3.05 -3.13 11.38
C PHE A 30 -1.90 -3.61 10.48
N SER A 31 -2.23 -4.05 9.26
CA SER A 31 -1.28 -4.56 8.28
C SER A 31 -1.49 -3.81 6.96
N PHE A 32 -0.93 -2.61 6.86
CA PHE A 32 -1.23 -1.68 5.76
C PHE A 32 -0.65 -2.13 4.41
N ALA A 33 0.49 -2.83 4.41
CA ALA A 33 1.06 -3.32 3.16
C ALA A 33 0.17 -4.41 2.53
N GLN A 34 -0.55 -5.18 3.35
CA GLN A 34 -1.45 -6.23 2.88
C GLN A 34 -2.76 -5.67 2.31
N ASP A 35 -3.21 -4.51 2.81
CA ASP A 35 -4.41 -3.81 2.33
C ASP A 35 -4.25 -3.29 0.88
N LEU A 36 -3.01 -3.18 0.38
CA LEU A 36 -2.73 -2.79 -1.01
C LEU A 36 -3.04 -3.90 -2.02
N VAL A 37 -3.03 -5.15 -1.58
CA VAL A 37 -3.07 -6.32 -2.46
C VAL A 37 -4.49 -6.60 -2.95
N ASN A 38 -4.61 -6.91 -4.24
CA ASN A 38 -5.85 -7.24 -4.92
C ASN A 38 -6.89 -6.11 -4.91
N ASP A 39 -6.42 -4.86 -4.88
CA ASP A 39 -7.26 -3.68 -4.98
C ASP A 39 -6.68 -2.66 -5.97
N HIS A 40 -7.55 -1.85 -6.55
CA HIS A 40 -7.19 -0.78 -7.46
C HIS A 40 -7.08 0.53 -6.69
N TRP A 41 -5.96 1.21 -6.86
CA TRP A 41 -5.70 2.50 -6.24
C TRP A 41 -5.51 3.55 -7.33
N SER A 42 -5.95 4.78 -7.07
CA SER A 42 -5.39 5.94 -7.73
C SER A 42 -3.97 6.15 -7.19
N ILE A 43 -3.03 6.53 -8.05
CA ILE A 43 -1.68 6.89 -7.63
C ILE A 43 -1.37 8.32 -8.10
N ASP A 44 -0.47 9.04 -7.44
CA ASP A 44 -0.08 10.38 -7.85
C ASP A 44 0.73 10.39 -9.16
N LYS A 45 1.58 9.38 -9.37
CA LYS A 45 2.46 9.27 -10.55
C LYS A 45 2.76 7.82 -10.95
N ILE A 46 3.15 7.63 -12.21
CA ILE A 46 3.51 6.31 -12.74
C ILE A 46 4.85 5.82 -12.18
N ILE A 47 4.84 4.65 -11.56
CA ILE A 47 6.06 4.02 -11.03
C ILE A 47 7.04 3.77 -12.19
N GLY A 48 8.29 4.22 -12.04
CA GLY A 48 9.35 4.01 -13.02
C GLY A 48 9.34 4.96 -14.23
N GLN A 49 8.40 5.90 -14.33
CA GLN A 49 8.43 6.93 -15.38
C GLN A 49 9.63 7.88 -15.21
N ASN A 50 9.96 8.25 -13.98
CA ASN A 50 11.14 9.03 -13.63
C ASN A 50 11.88 8.37 -12.47
N LEU A 51 13.03 7.74 -12.76
CA LEU A 51 13.84 7.06 -11.74
C LEU A 51 14.50 8.03 -10.73
N ASN A 52 14.51 9.33 -11.01
CA ASN A 52 14.97 10.35 -10.05
C ASN A 52 13.84 10.78 -9.08
N ASP A 53 12.59 10.37 -9.32
CA ASP A 53 11.43 10.70 -8.51
C ASP A 53 10.72 9.43 -8.00
N ILE A 54 11.45 8.68 -7.17
CA ILE A 54 11.01 7.38 -6.63
C ILE A 54 10.88 7.39 -5.10
N ASN A 55 11.08 8.53 -4.45
CA ASN A 55 11.17 8.60 -2.99
C ASN A 55 9.82 8.38 -2.30
N SER A 56 8.71 8.74 -2.94
CA SER A 56 7.39 8.43 -2.41
C SER A 56 6.32 8.37 -3.49
N TYR A 57 5.23 7.70 -3.15
CA TYR A 57 3.99 7.62 -3.91
C TYR A 57 2.79 7.82 -2.98
N ILE A 58 1.73 8.44 -3.47
CA ILE A 58 0.47 8.61 -2.74
C ILE A 58 -0.60 7.79 -3.44
N LEU A 59 -1.19 6.86 -2.70
CA LEU A 59 -2.26 5.98 -3.14
C LEU A 59 -3.56 6.43 -2.50
N THR A 60 -4.58 6.65 -3.31
CA THR A 60 -5.93 7.00 -2.83
C THR A 60 -6.96 6.02 -3.35
N GLN A 61 -7.95 5.70 -2.51
CA GLN A 61 -9.03 4.80 -2.88
C GLN A 61 -9.80 5.39 -4.05
N ILE A 62 -10.18 4.54 -5.00
CA ILE A 62 -10.92 4.96 -6.19
C ILE A 62 -12.36 5.30 -5.80
N ASP A 63 -12.74 6.55 -6.02
CA ASP A 63 -14.15 6.95 -5.98
C ASP A 63 -14.85 6.50 -7.26
N ILE A 64 -15.70 5.48 -7.16
CA ILE A 64 -16.45 4.91 -8.28
C ILE A 64 -17.40 5.90 -8.97
N ASN A 65 -17.74 7.01 -8.30
CA ASN A 65 -18.58 8.06 -8.86
C ASN A 65 -17.77 9.08 -9.68
N LYS A 66 -16.44 9.08 -9.50
CA LYS A 66 -15.52 9.83 -10.34
C LYS A 66 -15.07 8.92 -11.48
N GLY A 67 -14.88 9.50 -12.65
CA GLY A 67 -14.55 8.74 -13.86
C GLY A 67 -13.29 7.90 -13.71
N SER A 68 -13.08 6.99 -14.67
CA SER A 68 -12.00 5.99 -14.65
C SER A 68 -10.65 6.55 -15.10
N GLU A 69 -10.56 7.86 -15.32
CA GLU A 69 -9.36 8.56 -15.78
C GLU A 69 -8.34 8.75 -14.64
N GLY A 70 -7.11 9.09 -15.03
CA GLY A 70 -5.99 9.37 -14.13
C GLY A 70 -5.01 8.20 -14.02
N HIS A 71 -4.05 8.35 -13.11
CA HIS A 71 -3.07 7.31 -12.82
C HIS A 71 -3.67 6.27 -11.89
N ARG A 72 -3.49 5.00 -12.23
CA ARG A 72 -3.96 3.85 -11.48
C ARG A 72 -2.82 2.90 -11.20
N ILE A 73 -2.92 2.16 -10.10
CA ILE A 73 -2.06 1.03 -9.79
C ILE A 73 -2.90 -0.13 -9.27
N TYR A 74 -2.51 -1.34 -9.66
CA TYR A 74 -3.12 -2.58 -9.20
C TYR A 74 -2.01 -3.55 -8.76
N PHE A 75 -2.06 -4.00 -7.51
CA PHE A 75 -1.17 -5.03 -6.98
C PHE A 75 -1.87 -6.40 -7.05
N GLU A 76 -1.44 -7.25 -7.98
CA GLU A 76 -2.02 -8.57 -8.18
C GLU A 76 -1.59 -9.55 -7.08
N LYS A 77 -2.43 -10.54 -6.75
CA LYS A 77 -2.11 -11.57 -5.73
C LYS A 77 -0.88 -12.42 -6.06
N ASN A 78 -0.45 -12.47 -7.32
CA ASN A 78 0.71 -13.23 -7.79
C ASN A 78 2.05 -12.49 -7.57
N GLY A 79 2.04 -11.32 -6.93
CA GLY A 79 3.25 -10.51 -6.70
C GLY A 79 3.63 -9.60 -7.86
N THR A 80 2.77 -9.40 -8.86
CA THR A 80 2.98 -8.40 -9.92
C THR A 80 2.18 -7.13 -9.66
N PHE A 81 2.62 -6.01 -10.26
CA PHE A 81 1.80 -4.82 -10.31
C PHE A 81 1.71 -4.28 -11.74
N SER A 82 0.59 -3.62 -12.02
CA SER A 82 0.35 -2.83 -13.23
C SER A 82 0.01 -1.41 -12.82
N CYS A 83 0.75 -0.43 -13.35
CA CYS A 83 0.54 0.99 -13.10
C CYS A 83 0.36 1.72 -14.43
N TYR A 84 -0.69 2.51 -14.60
CA TYR A 84 -1.02 3.09 -15.90
C TYR A 84 -1.79 4.39 -15.79
N TYR A 85 -1.67 5.21 -16.82
CA TYR A 85 -2.46 6.42 -17.02
C TYR A 85 -3.59 6.15 -18.02
N SER A 86 -4.79 6.61 -17.70
CA SER A 86 -5.94 6.66 -18.61
C SER A 86 -6.49 8.08 -18.72
N ALA A 87 -7.00 8.43 -19.91
CA ALA A 87 -7.61 9.73 -20.19
C ALA A 87 -8.92 9.55 -20.97
N GLN A 88 -9.84 10.51 -20.86
CA GLN A 88 -11.02 10.54 -21.72
C GLN A 88 -10.62 10.75 -23.18
N CYS A 89 -11.29 10.03 -24.07
CA CYS A 89 -11.24 10.23 -25.52
C CYS A 89 -9.90 9.90 -26.23
N GLY A 90 -8.94 9.25 -25.56
CA GLY A 90 -7.84 8.56 -26.26
C GLY A 90 -6.76 9.46 -26.90
N ASN A 91 -6.86 10.79 -26.75
CA ASN A 91 -5.96 11.76 -27.41
C ASN A 91 -4.88 12.29 -26.44
N ASP A 92 -4.18 11.41 -25.75
CA ASP A 92 -3.17 11.77 -24.75
C ASP A 92 -1.90 10.90 -24.88
N CYS A 93 -0.88 11.18 -24.08
CA CYS A 93 0.31 10.34 -23.91
C CYS A 93 0.07 9.29 -22.81
N PHE A 94 -0.31 8.09 -23.20
CA PHE A 94 -0.56 7.00 -22.28
C PHE A 94 0.75 6.41 -21.79
N SER A 95 0.97 6.49 -20.48
CA SER A 95 2.14 5.92 -19.81
C SER A 95 1.72 4.73 -18.96
N GLN A 96 2.51 3.66 -19.01
CA GLN A 96 2.28 2.48 -18.18
C GLN A 96 3.58 1.81 -17.77
N SER A 97 3.57 1.18 -16.61
CA SER A 97 4.65 0.34 -16.13
C SER A 97 4.13 -0.96 -15.52
N THR A 98 4.99 -1.98 -15.57
CA THR A 98 4.74 -3.26 -14.91
C THR A 98 5.97 -3.68 -14.14
N GLY A 99 5.74 -4.41 -13.06
CA GLY A 99 6.80 -4.85 -12.18
C GLY A 99 6.33 -5.93 -11.21
N THR A 100 7.14 -6.15 -10.19
CA THR A 100 6.84 -7.06 -9.09
C THR A 100 6.91 -6.33 -7.77
N TYR A 101 6.21 -6.87 -6.78
CA TYR A 101 6.30 -6.44 -5.40
C TYR A 101 6.41 -7.64 -4.47
N GLU A 102 6.98 -7.40 -3.30
CA GLU A 102 7.06 -8.38 -2.23
C GLU A 102 6.64 -7.71 -0.93
N ILE A 103 5.70 -8.30 -0.19
CA ILE A 103 5.36 -7.84 1.16
C ILE A 103 6.48 -8.33 2.09
N VAL A 104 7.27 -7.39 2.60
CA VAL A 104 8.42 -7.68 3.47
C VAL A 104 7.95 -7.95 4.89
N ASP A 105 7.01 -7.13 5.37
CA ASP A 105 6.31 -7.30 6.64
C ASP A 105 4.95 -6.57 6.60
N LYS A 106 4.33 -6.34 7.77
CA LYS A 106 3.00 -5.73 7.87
C LYS A 106 2.93 -4.31 7.29
N GLU A 107 4.04 -3.58 7.28
CA GLU A 107 4.08 -2.17 6.93
C GLU A 107 5.03 -1.90 5.76
N HIS A 108 5.83 -2.88 5.34
CA HIS A 108 6.81 -2.71 4.28
C HIS A 108 6.52 -3.56 3.05
N LEU A 109 6.72 -2.97 1.88
CA LEU A 109 6.80 -3.70 0.62
C LEU A 109 8.04 -3.31 -0.18
N LYS A 110 8.60 -4.27 -0.90
CA LYS A 110 9.68 -4.05 -1.85
C LYS A 110 9.10 -3.92 -3.24
N LEU A 111 9.57 -2.95 -4.02
CA LEU A 111 9.12 -2.71 -5.40
C LEU A 111 10.27 -2.93 -6.39
N PHE A 112 9.96 -3.63 -7.49
CA PHE A 112 10.86 -3.78 -8.62
C PHE A 112 10.11 -3.44 -9.91
N VAL A 113 10.61 -2.46 -10.68
CA VAL A 113 10.00 -2.09 -11.96
C VAL A 113 10.69 -2.82 -13.10
N LYS A 114 9.92 -3.61 -13.84
CA LYS A 114 10.42 -4.42 -14.96
C LYS A 114 10.48 -3.61 -16.24
N LYS A 115 9.38 -2.92 -16.56
CA LYS A 115 9.17 -2.28 -17.86
C LYS A 115 8.38 -0.99 -17.71
N PHE A 116 8.74 0.00 -18.50
CA PHE A 116 7.95 1.21 -18.74
C PHE A 116 7.63 1.34 -20.23
N GLN A 117 6.46 1.87 -20.55
CA GLN A 117 6.02 2.16 -21.91
C GLN A 117 5.25 3.46 -21.95
N GLN A 118 5.42 4.20 -23.04
CA GLN A 118 4.53 5.30 -23.39
C GLN A 118 4.12 5.23 -24.87
N PHE A 119 2.90 5.67 -25.17
CA PHE A 119 2.32 5.64 -26.51
C PHE A 119 1.15 6.63 -26.63
N GLY A 120 0.56 6.76 -27.82
CA GLY A 120 -0.54 7.69 -28.09
C GLY A 120 -0.04 8.98 -28.76
N PHE A 121 -0.51 10.13 -28.29
CA PHE A 121 -0.20 11.45 -28.83
C PHE A 121 1.17 11.97 -28.31
N CYS A 122 2.17 11.09 -28.31
CA CYS A 122 3.55 11.39 -27.94
C CYS A 122 4.51 10.40 -28.61
N LYS A 123 5.82 10.63 -28.43
CA LYS A 123 6.82 9.68 -28.91
C LYS A 123 6.60 8.33 -28.22
N SER A 124 6.33 7.30 -29.02
CA SER A 124 6.20 5.95 -28.49
C SER A 124 7.56 5.42 -28.03
N GLU A 125 7.57 4.83 -26.85
CA GLU A 125 8.79 4.32 -26.23
C GLU A 125 8.48 3.07 -25.39
N THR A 126 9.44 2.17 -25.31
CA THR A 126 9.37 0.99 -24.45
C THR A 126 10.75 0.74 -23.87
N LEU A 127 10.85 0.83 -22.55
CA LEU A 127 12.08 0.67 -21.79
C LEU A 127 11.99 -0.59 -20.92
N LYS A 128 13.01 -1.46 -21.02
CA LYS A 128 13.24 -2.51 -20.03
C LYS A 128 14.05 -1.89 -18.91
N LEU A 129 13.38 -1.52 -17.82
CA LEU A 129 14.02 -0.83 -16.70
C LEU A 129 14.80 -1.81 -15.82
N ASN A 130 14.18 -2.94 -15.47
CA ASN A 130 14.73 -3.95 -14.55
C ASN A 130 15.41 -3.31 -13.33
N HIS A 131 14.69 -2.42 -12.65
CA HIS A 131 15.25 -1.57 -11.60
C HIS A 131 14.62 -1.92 -10.25
N ASP A 132 15.46 -2.24 -9.28
CA ASP A 132 15.06 -2.42 -7.88
C ASP A 132 14.85 -1.04 -7.25
N LEU A 133 13.60 -0.69 -6.97
CA LEU A 133 13.25 0.58 -6.34
C LEU A 133 13.52 0.55 -4.83
N GLY A 134 13.71 -0.63 -4.24
CA GLY A 134 13.95 -0.83 -2.83
C GLY A 134 12.67 -1.02 -2.01
N ILE A 135 12.81 -0.85 -0.70
CA ILE A 135 11.75 -1.06 0.29
C ILE A 135 11.02 0.26 0.54
N TYR A 136 9.71 0.18 0.67
CA TYR A 136 8.81 1.27 1.01
C TYR A 136 8.06 0.95 2.28
N PHE A 137 7.93 1.94 3.16
CA PHE A 137 7.04 1.94 4.30
C PHE A 137 5.66 2.46 3.88
N ALA A 138 4.62 1.67 4.08
CA ALA A 138 3.23 1.97 3.78
C ALA A 138 2.58 2.68 4.98
N ILE A 139 2.51 4.01 4.91
CA ILE A 139 1.95 4.87 5.94
C ILE A 139 0.47 5.12 5.63
N LYS A 140 -0.43 4.64 6.49
CA LYS A 140 -1.84 5.00 6.38
C LYS A 140 -2.04 6.46 6.83
N ILE A 141 -2.38 7.33 5.89
CA ILE A 141 -2.67 8.76 6.15
C ILE A 141 -4.13 8.92 6.59
N SER A 142 -5.04 8.18 5.95
CA SER A 142 -6.45 8.10 6.31
C SER A 142 -7.03 6.73 5.92
N ASP A 143 -8.33 6.51 6.13
CA ASP A 143 -9.00 5.28 5.67
C ASP A 143 -8.99 5.08 4.15
N THR A 144 -8.77 6.15 3.39
CA THR A 144 -8.81 6.14 1.92
C THR A 144 -7.48 6.57 1.30
N GLU A 145 -6.43 6.80 2.09
CA GLU A 145 -5.16 7.32 1.60
C GLU A 145 -3.96 6.67 2.30
N ILE A 146 -3.03 6.18 1.49
CA ILE A 146 -1.79 5.52 1.91
C ILE A 146 -0.62 6.21 1.20
N LYS A 147 0.43 6.53 1.95
CA LYS A 147 1.70 6.99 1.39
C LYS A 147 2.70 5.84 1.41
N LEU A 148 3.32 5.56 0.27
CA LEU A 148 4.51 4.72 0.19
C LEU A 148 5.72 5.62 0.31
N GLU A 149 6.45 5.54 1.42
CA GLU A 149 7.70 6.28 1.64
C GLU A 149 8.90 5.35 1.48
N ARG A 150 9.84 5.68 0.60
CA ARG A 150 11.02 4.86 0.36
C ARG A 150 11.91 4.85 1.60
N VAL A 151 12.30 3.65 2.04
CA VAL A 151 13.26 3.46 3.12
C VAL A 151 14.67 3.74 2.59
N PRO A 152 15.41 4.71 3.16
CA PRO A 152 16.80 4.95 2.76
C PRO A 152 17.65 3.70 2.95
N HIS A 153 18.49 3.38 1.97
CA HIS A 153 19.51 2.36 2.17
C HIS A 153 20.56 2.93 3.13
N THR A 154 20.56 2.46 4.37
CA THR A 154 21.68 2.68 5.27
C THR A 154 22.75 1.66 4.93
N ASN A 155 23.85 2.13 4.32
CA ASN A 155 25.06 1.34 4.12
C ASN A 155 25.76 1.06 5.46
#